data_AF-A0A1I0D7W3-F1
#
_entry.id   AF-A0A1I0D7W3-F1
#
_cell.length_a   1.000
_cell.length_b   1.000
_cell.length_c   1.000
_cell.angle_alpha   90.00
_cell.angle_beta   90.00
_cell.angle_gamma   90.00
#
_symmetry.space_group_name_H-M   'P 1'
#
loop_
_entity.id
_entity.type
_entity.pdbx_description
1 polymer ?
#
loop_
_entity_poly.entity_id
_entity_poly.type
_entity_poly.pdbx_seq_one_letter_code
_entity_poly.pdbx_strand_id
1 'polypeptide(L)' 'MEATDLKDQLEIEFVDLMEADIQSYDYARPTLEKGYPLPITFINEKAVSAGGLDSNRLYLEVKKFI' A
#
# COMPACT_ATOMS: atom_id res chain seq x y z
N MET A 1 0.59 -1.98 -13.04
CA MET A 1 2.07 -1.79 -13.08
C MET A 1 2.79 -2.77 -14.02
N GLU A 2 2.08 -3.72 -14.65
CA GLU A 2 2.69 -4.75 -15.51
C GLU A 2 3.42 -4.24 -16.77
N ALA A 3 3.23 -2.99 -17.16
CA ALA A 3 3.90 -2.34 -18.29
C ALA A 3 4.96 -1.32 -17.85
N THR A 4 5.39 -1.34 -16.58
CA THR A 4 6.38 -0.39 -16.04
C THR A 4 7.75 -1.05 -15.86
N ASP A 5 8.79 -0.23 -15.87
CA ASP A 5 10.18 -0.58 -15.54
C ASP A 5 10.37 -1.19 -14.14
N LEU A 6 9.32 -1.14 -13.31
CA LEU A 6 9.34 -1.58 -11.91
C LEU A 6 8.75 -2.98 -11.69
N LYS A 7 8.21 -3.64 -12.73
CA LYS A 7 7.47 -4.90 -12.59
C LYS A 7 8.25 -5.98 -11.83
N ASP A 8 9.52 -6.17 -12.18
CA ASP A 8 10.36 -7.23 -11.62
C ASP A 8 11.08 -6.78 -10.33
N GLN A 9 10.85 -5.55 -9.87
CA GLN A 9 11.50 -4.94 -8.71
C GLN A 9 10.56 -4.82 -7.50
N LEU A 10 9.30 -5.24 -7.64
CA LEU A 10 8.25 -5.03 -6.65
C LEU A 10 7.55 -6.34 -6.31
N GLU A 11 7.36 -6.56 -5.02
CA GLU A 11 6.39 -7.50 -4.48
C GLU A 11 5.14 -6.70 -4.08
N ILE A 12 3.97 -7.14 -4.55
CA ILE A 12 2.70 -6.47 -4.30
C ILE A 12 1.77 -7.48 -3.65
N GLU A 13 1.26 -7.10 -2.49
CA GLU A 13 0.26 -7.86 -1.75
C GLU A 13 -1.04 -7.06 -1.66
N PHE A 14 -2.18 -7.73 -1.86
CA PHE A 14 -3.49 -7.19 -1.57
C PHE A 14 -4.04 -7.87 -0.31
N VAL A 15 -4.40 -7.05 0.69
CA VAL A 15 -4.93 -7.52 1.97
C VAL A 15 -6.38 -7.09 2.09
N ASP A 16 -7.30 -8.06 2.10
CA ASP A 16 -8.70 -7.81 2.44
C ASP A 16 -8.85 -7.82 3.97
N LEU A 17 -9.26 -6.69 4.54
CA LEU A 17 -9.40 -6.54 6.00
C LEU A 17 -10.55 -7.36 6.58
N MET A 18 -11.47 -7.84 5.74
CA MET A 18 -12.58 -8.68 6.17
C MET A 18 -12.18 -10.16 6.27
N GLU A 19 -11.14 -10.58 5.55
CA GLU A 19 -10.69 -11.97 5.46
C GLU A 19 -9.34 -12.22 6.13
N ALA A 20 -8.46 -11.20 6.17
CA ALA A 20 -7.11 -11.32 6.68
C ALA A 20 -7.01 -11.14 8.20
N ASP A 21 -6.09 -11.86 8.82
CA ASP A 21 -5.68 -11.59 10.20
C ASP A 21 -4.78 -10.35 10.25
N ILE A 22 -5.41 -9.20 10.51
CA ILE A 22 -4.75 -7.90 10.53
C ILE A 22 -3.69 -7.76 11.63
N GLN A 23 -3.69 -8.66 12.62
CA GLN A 23 -2.68 -8.69 13.68
C GLN A 23 -1.28 -8.99 13.12
N SER A 24 -1.20 -9.60 11.94
CA SER A 24 0.08 -9.87 11.26
C SER A 24 0.73 -8.60 10.65
N TYR A 25 0.01 -7.46 10.64
CA TYR A 25 0.45 -6.21 10.01
C TYR A 25 0.54 -5.07 11.03
N ASP A 26 1.46 -5.18 11.99
CA ASP A 26 1.65 -4.19 13.06
C ASP A 26 1.84 -2.76 12.52
N TYR A 27 2.49 -2.60 11.37
CA TYR A 27 2.71 -1.30 10.72
C TYR A 27 1.41 -0.61 10.27
N ALA A 28 0.36 -1.38 9.97
CA ALA A 28 -0.90 -0.87 9.45
C ALA A 28 -1.85 -0.43 10.58
N ARG A 29 -1.73 -1.04 11.77
CA ARG A 29 -2.62 -0.81 12.92
C ARG A 29 -2.81 0.67 13.27
N PRO A 30 -1.77 1.52 13.39
CA PRO A 30 -1.96 2.93 13.75
C PRO A 30 -2.79 3.73 12.74
N THR A 31 -2.73 3.37 11.45
CA THR A 31 -3.46 4.06 10.38
C THR A 31 -4.92 3.62 10.37
N LEU A 32 -5.17 2.34 10.63
CA LEU A 32 -6.51 1.75 10.72
C LEU A 32 -7.28 2.25 11.95
N GLU A 33 -6.63 2.31 13.12
CA GLU A 33 -7.22 2.85 14.36
C GLU A 33 -7.63 4.32 14.22
N LYS A 34 -6.92 5.08 13.38
CA LYS A 34 -7.26 6.47 13.06
C LYS A 34 -8.45 6.61 12.10
N GLY A 35 -8.97 5.51 11.56
CA GLY A 35 -10.14 5.51 10.67
C GLY A 35 -9.86 6.10 9.29
N TYR A 36 -8.65 5.92 8.75
CA TYR A 36 -8.32 6.40 7.42
C TYR A 36 -9.20 5.71 6.36
N PRO A 37 -9.65 6.42 5.31
CA PRO A 37 -10.50 5.83 4.29
C PRO A 37 -9.75 4.75 3.51
N LEU A 38 -10.46 3.66 3.19
CA LEU A 38 -9.93 2.56 2.37
C LEU A 38 -10.06 2.89 0.86
N PRO A 39 -9.22 2.29 0.00
CA PRO A 39 -8.05 1.47 0.35
C PRO A 39 -6.92 2.33 0.92
N ILE A 40 -6.08 1.73 1.76
CA ILE A 40 -4.82 2.33 2.25
C ILE A 40 -3.67 1.60 1.58
N THR A 41 -2.71 2.35 1.04
CA THR A 41 -1.52 1.78 0.40
C THR A 41 -0.30 2.02 1.27
N PHE A 42 0.47 0.96 1.48
CA PHE A 42 1.74 1.00 2.18
C PHE A 42 2.87 0.64 1.21
N ILE A 43 4.00 1.34 1.31
CA ILE A 43 5.24 1.00 0.60
C ILE A 43 6.31 0.84 1.66
N ASN A 44 6.95 -0.33 1.71
CA ASN A 44 7.93 -0.68 2.76
C ASN A 44 7.39 -0.31 4.15
N GLU A 45 6.18 -0.81 4.47
CA GLU A 45 5.46 -0.61 5.74
C GLU A 45 5.04 0.83 6.06
N LYS A 46 5.32 1.81 5.17
CA LYS A 46 4.93 3.22 5.36
C LYS A 46 3.65 3.54 4.58
N ALA A 47 2.65 4.11 5.27
CA ALA A 47 1.43 4.57 4.62
C ALA A 47 1.71 5.74 3.66
N VAL A 48 1.33 5.60 2.39
CA VAL A 48 1.58 6.60 1.34
C VAL A 48 0.29 7.17 0.72
N SER A 49 -0.83 6.45 0.82
CA SER A 49 -2.14 6.88 0.30
C SER A 49 -3.28 6.27 1.10
N ALA A 50 -4.42 6.97 1.14
CA ALA A 50 -5.67 6.50 1.73
C ALA A 50 -6.87 7.09 0.95
N GLY A 51 -7.93 6.31 0.77
CA GLY A 51 -9.20 6.75 0.17
C GLY A 51 -9.21 6.81 -1.36
N GLY A 52 -8.22 6.19 -2.01
CA GLY A 52 -8.15 6.14 -3.47
C GLY A 52 -6.75 5.80 -3.97
N LEU A 53 -6.72 5.19 -5.16
CA LEU A 53 -5.49 4.76 -5.81
C LEU A 53 -5.37 5.46 -7.17
N ASP A 54 -4.47 6.44 -7.24
CA ASP A 54 -4.03 7.02 -8.50
C ASP A 54 -2.76 6.30 -8.96
N SER A 55 -2.81 5.70 -10.15
CA SER A 55 -1.72 4.88 -10.67
C SER A 55 -0.44 5.68 -10.97
N ASN A 56 -0.56 6.93 -11.41
CA ASN A 56 0.59 7.79 -11.68
C ASN A 56 1.25 8.25 -10.39
N ARG A 57 0.44 8.63 -9.40
CA ARG A 57 0.93 9.02 -8.07
C ARG A 57 1.62 7.83 -7.39
N LEU A 58 1.01 6.65 -7.43
CA LEU A 58 1.62 5.44 -6.87
C LEU A 58 2.97 5.15 -7.53
N TYR A 59 3.05 5.21 -8.86
CA TYR A 59 4.31 5.02 -9.59
C TYR A 59 5.42 5.98 -9.13
N LEU A 60 5.09 7.27 -8.99
CA LEU A 60 6.04 8.28 -8.52
C LEU A 60 6.44 8.08 -7.06
N GLU A 61 5.53 7.64 -6.19
CA GLU A 61 5.84 7.33 -4.79
C GLU A 61 6.78 6.13 -4.70
N VAL A 62 6.50 5.05 -5.44
CA VAL A 62 7.36 3.85 -5.47
C VAL A 62 8.78 4.20 -5.93
N LYS A 63 8.93 5.04 -6.96
CA LYS A 63 10.24 5.49 -7.44
C LYS A 63 11.11 6.21 -6.42
N LYS A 64 10.58 6.67 -5.29
CA LYS A 64 11.39 7.30 -4.22
C LYS A 64 12.12 6.27 -3.36
N PHE A 65 11.79 5.00 -3.48
CA PHE A 65 12.31 3.92 -2.64
C PHE A 65 13.24 2.95 -3.40
N ILE A 66 13.50 3.23 -4.68
CA ILE A 66 14.31 2.41 -5.59
C ILE A 66 15.49 3.24 -6.09
#